data_AF-A0A8S9I6V0-F1
#
_entry.id   AF-A0A8S9I6V0-F1
#
_cell.length_a   1.000
_cell.length_b   1.000
_cell.length_c   1.000
_cell.angle_alpha   90.00
_cell.angle_beta   90.00
_cell.angle_gamma   90.00
#
_symmetry.space_group_name_H-M   'P 1'
#
loop_
_entity.id
_entity.type
_entity.pdbx_description
1 polymer ?
#
loop_
_entity_poly.entity_id
_entity_poly.type
_entity_poly.pdbx_seq_one_letter_code
_entity_poly.pdbx_strand_id
1 'polypeptide(L)'
;MAPFSDEFLFVEMANKALFWQQQNYYGVDLTPLYASAHQGYFSQPVVDAFDPRLLVAPPMFHVIDFTQMKEEQFYEIDVPLKFTASVCGRVHGLAFWFDVLFDGSTVQRWFTTAPGAPTTHWYQIRCVLSQPIHVMAGQELTGRLHLVAHSAQSYTINLTLSAKMWGPGANQGGILQTSSCKFDLKEPYYRMSQPQVYPVAQETPAQPQDIQIQSDDLEEIELLQQNANAQL
;
A
#
# COMPACT_ATOMS: atom_id res chain seq x y z
N MET A 1 -7.28 -2.05 4.97
CA MET A 1 -7.00 -2.93 3.80
C MET A 1 -7.77 -2.43 2.58
N ALA A 2 -7.21 -2.56 1.38
CA ALA A 2 -7.84 -2.06 0.14
C ALA A 2 -7.35 -2.82 -1.10
N PRO A 3 -8.21 -3.04 -2.12
CA PRO A 3 -7.79 -3.63 -3.39
C PRO A 3 -6.83 -2.68 -4.12
N PHE A 4 -5.81 -3.22 -4.79
CA PHE A 4 -4.84 -2.43 -5.55
C PHE A 4 -4.68 -2.92 -6.98
N SER A 5 -4.17 -2.04 -7.85
CA SER A 5 -3.81 -2.31 -9.23
C SER A 5 -2.33 -1.96 -9.44
N ASP A 6 -1.47 -2.98 -9.57
CA ASP A 6 -0.04 -2.81 -9.85
C ASP A 6 0.41 -3.89 -10.85
N GLU A 7 0.41 -3.53 -12.15
CA GLU A 7 0.82 -4.44 -13.22
C GLU A 7 2.29 -4.81 -13.12
N PHE A 8 3.15 -3.86 -12.69
CA PHE A 8 4.59 -4.10 -12.60
C PHE A 8 4.88 -5.18 -11.56
N LEU A 9 4.25 -5.11 -10.38
CA LEU A 9 4.38 -6.16 -9.37
C LEU A 9 3.86 -7.51 -9.89
N PHE A 10 2.69 -7.52 -10.53
CA PHE A 10 2.08 -8.75 -11.03
C PHE A 10 2.99 -9.45 -12.05
N VAL A 11 3.51 -8.69 -13.03
CA VAL A 11 4.44 -9.20 -14.04
C VAL A 11 5.76 -9.63 -13.42
N GLU A 12 6.29 -8.90 -12.43
CA GLU A 12 7.50 -9.28 -11.70
C GLU A 12 7.33 -10.66 -11.04
N MET A 13 6.20 -10.91 -10.38
CA MET A 13 5.91 -12.20 -9.74
C MET A 13 5.72 -13.32 -10.77
N ALA A 14 4.96 -13.07 -11.84
CA ALA A 14 4.74 -14.05 -12.91
C ALA A 14 6.06 -14.43 -13.60
N ASN A 15 6.94 -13.46 -13.83
CA ASN A 15 8.21 -13.69 -14.52
C ASN A 15 9.19 -14.57 -13.73
N LYS A 16 9.12 -14.59 -12.40
CA LYS A 16 9.94 -15.51 -11.57
C LYS A 16 9.69 -16.98 -11.93
N ALA A 17 8.45 -17.32 -12.31
CA ALA A 17 8.10 -18.68 -12.71
C ALA A 17 8.71 -19.10 -14.06
N LEU A 18 9.04 -18.15 -14.94
CA LEU A 18 9.52 -18.45 -16.29
C LEU A 18 10.85 -19.21 -16.32
N PHE A 19 11.68 -19.08 -15.28
CA PHE A 19 12.88 -19.89 -15.13
C PHE A 19 12.59 -21.40 -15.28
N TRP A 20 11.44 -21.84 -14.78
CA TRP A 20 11.04 -23.25 -14.77
C TRP A 20 10.47 -23.73 -16.12
N GLN A 21 10.36 -22.87 -17.13
CA GLN A 21 9.94 -23.28 -18.48
C GLN A 21 11.08 -23.84 -19.35
N GLN A 22 12.27 -24.04 -18.76
CA GLN A 22 13.42 -24.55 -19.49
C GLN A 22 13.34 -26.07 -19.70
N GLN A 23 13.31 -26.50 -20.97
CA GLN A 23 13.28 -27.92 -21.35
C GLN A 23 14.64 -28.62 -21.27
N ASN A 24 15.73 -27.86 -21.16
CA ASN A 24 17.09 -28.40 -21.13
C ASN A 24 18.03 -27.54 -20.28
N TYR A 25 17.76 -27.48 -18.98
CA TYR A 25 18.67 -26.87 -18.00
C TYR A 25 19.74 -27.88 -17.61
N TYR A 26 20.93 -27.77 -18.20
CA TYR A 26 22.05 -28.71 -18.00
C TYR A 26 21.67 -30.20 -18.24
N GLY A 27 20.84 -30.49 -19.24
CA GLY A 27 20.39 -31.86 -19.54
C GLY A 27 19.09 -32.27 -18.84
N VAL A 28 18.45 -31.37 -18.08
CA VAL A 28 17.23 -31.66 -17.31
C VAL A 28 16.08 -30.78 -17.78
N ASP A 29 14.90 -31.38 -18.00
CA ASP A 29 13.65 -30.67 -18.27
C ASP A 29 13.00 -30.21 -16.96
N LEU A 30 12.90 -28.89 -16.77
CA LEU A 30 12.29 -28.26 -15.59
C LEU A 30 10.81 -27.95 -15.77
N THR A 31 10.27 -28.06 -16.99
CA THR A 31 8.88 -27.66 -17.31
C THR A 31 7.81 -28.32 -16.43
N PRO A 32 7.95 -29.58 -15.95
CA PRO A 32 6.98 -30.16 -15.03
C PRO A 32 6.82 -29.41 -13.70
N LEU A 33 7.82 -28.61 -13.30
CA LEU A 33 7.81 -27.84 -12.05
C LEU A 33 7.23 -26.44 -12.20
N TYR A 34 6.98 -25.97 -13.44
CA TYR A 34 6.51 -24.61 -13.71
C TYR A 34 5.23 -24.26 -12.94
N ALA A 35 4.22 -25.15 -12.96
CA ALA A 35 2.94 -24.89 -12.31
C ALA A 35 3.10 -24.73 -10.78
N SER A 36 3.91 -25.59 -10.15
CA SER A 36 4.19 -25.53 -8.72
C SER A 36 5.00 -24.28 -8.35
N ALA A 37 5.98 -23.90 -9.16
CA ALA A 37 6.75 -22.68 -8.95
C ALA A 37 5.89 -21.43 -9.10
N HIS A 38 5.07 -21.35 -10.17
CA HIS A 38 4.12 -20.27 -10.39
C HIS A 38 3.19 -20.11 -9.18
N GLN A 39 2.56 -21.20 -8.73
CA GLN A 39 1.73 -21.17 -7.52
C GLN A 39 2.52 -20.72 -6.29
N GLY A 40 3.72 -21.23 -6.10
CA GLY A 40 4.60 -20.87 -4.97
C GLY A 40 4.92 -19.37 -4.92
N TYR A 41 5.27 -18.75 -6.05
CA TYR A 41 5.54 -17.31 -6.10
C TYR A 41 4.30 -16.48 -5.76
N PHE A 42 3.13 -16.85 -6.28
CA PHE A 42 1.86 -16.18 -5.94
C PHE A 42 1.35 -16.49 -4.53
N SER A 43 1.94 -17.43 -3.81
CA SER A 43 1.65 -17.70 -2.39
C SER A 43 2.51 -16.87 -1.43
N GLN A 44 3.42 -16.03 -1.93
CA GLN A 44 4.23 -15.14 -1.08
C GLN A 44 3.55 -13.77 -0.92
N PRO A 45 3.22 -13.34 0.31
CA PRO A 45 2.86 -11.95 0.56
C PRO A 45 4.06 -11.04 0.24
N VAL A 46 3.81 -9.94 -0.43
CA VAL A 46 4.86 -8.95 -0.78
C VAL A 46 4.92 -7.90 0.32
N VAL A 47 6.13 -7.63 0.82
CA VAL A 47 6.37 -6.58 1.81
C VAL A 47 7.15 -5.46 1.15
N ASP A 48 6.49 -4.30 0.99
CA ASP A 48 7.11 -3.06 0.50
C ASP A 48 6.27 -1.82 0.80
N ALA A 49 6.88 -0.65 0.56
CA ALA A 49 6.16 0.62 0.49
C ALA A 49 5.67 0.85 -0.94
N PHE A 50 4.44 1.34 -1.09
CA PHE A 50 3.85 1.62 -2.39
C PHE A 50 3.06 2.93 -2.39
N ASP A 51 2.85 3.47 -3.59
CA ASP A 51 2.09 4.69 -3.79
C ASP A 51 0.58 4.45 -3.54
N PRO A 52 -0.08 5.19 -2.63
CA PRO A 52 -1.51 4.99 -2.35
C PRO A 52 -2.42 5.21 -3.56
N ARG A 53 -1.96 5.85 -4.64
CA ARG A 53 -2.70 5.98 -5.91
C ARG A 53 -2.92 4.64 -6.63
N LEU A 54 -2.19 3.59 -6.24
CA LEU A 54 -2.42 2.23 -6.75
C LEU A 54 -3.68 1.58 -6.16
N LEU A 55 -4.29 2.17 -5.12
CA LEU A 55 -5.53 1.66 -4.53
C LEU A 55 -6.72 1.89 -5.46
N VAL A 56 -7.53 0.86 -5.66
CA VAL A 56 -8.69 0.85 -6.56
C VAL A 56 -9.97 1.28 -5.85
N ALA A 57 -9.99 1.21 -4.52
CA ALA A 57 -11.12 1.61 -3.68
C ALA A 57 -10.63 2.22 -2.35
N PRO A 58 -11.46 2.98 -1.63
CA PRO A 58 -11.16 3.40 -0.26
C PRO A 58 -10.91 2.19 0.64
N PRO A 59 -10.09 2.33 1.69
CA PRO A 59 -9.81 1.23 2.58
C PRO A 59 -11.03 0.87 3.45
N MET A 60 -11.14 -0.43 3.71
CA MET A 60 -11.98 -0.94 4.79
C MET A 60 -11.13 -1.22 6.04
N PHE A 61 -11.77 -1.17 7.19
CA PHE A 61 -11.16 -1.40 8.49
C PHE A 61 -11.76 -2.65 9.14
N HIS A 62 -10.91 -3.48 9.73
CA HIS A 62 -11.30 -4.52 10.67
C HIS A 62 -10.70 -4.14 12.02
N VAL A 63 -11.55 -3.88 13.01
CA VAL A 63 -11.13 -3.34 14.30
C VAL A 63 -10.92 -4.49 15.28
N ILE A 64 -9.73 -4.51 15.88
CA ILE A 64 -9.38 -5.40 16.98
C ILE A 64 -9.32 -4.55 18.25
N ASP A 65 -10.26 -4.79 19.17
CA ASP A 65 -10.26 -4.16 20.49
C ASP A 65 -9.58 -5.10 21.49
N PHE A 66 -8.32 -4.79 21.82
CA PHE A 66 -7.51 -5.56 22.76
C PHE A 66 -8.08 -5.59 24.19
N THR A 67 -9.03 -4.72 24.54
CA THR A 67 -9.68 -4.72 25.86
C THR A 67 -10.81 -5.73 25.98
N GLN A 68 -11.39 -6.15 24.86
CA GLN A 68 -12.53 -7.07 24.80
C GLN A 68 -12.17 -8.44 24.23
N MET A 69 -11.19 -8.49 23.33
CA MET A 69 -10.85 -9.69 22.57
C MET A 69 -10.01 -10.67 23.41
N LYS A 70 -10.37 -11.95 23.37
CA LYS A 70 -9.65 -13.04 24.04
C LYS A 70 -8.59 -13.67 23.14
N GLU A 71 -7.62 -14.35 23.73
CA GLU A 71 -6.51 -15.00 23.01
C GLU A 71 -7.01 -15.93 21.91
N GLU A 72 -8.05 -16.73 22.17
CA GLU A 72 -8.52 -17.75 21.24
C GLU A 72 -9.08 -17.15 19.95
N GLN A 73 -9.54 -15.90 20.01
CA GLN A 73 -10.05 -15.18 18.84
C GLN A 73 -8.93 -14.75 17.88
N PHE A 74 -7.66 -14.82 18.30
CA PHE A 74 -6.52 -14.60 17.42
C PHE A 74 -6.11 -15.88 16.68
N TYR A 75 -6.60 -17.06 17.03
CA TYR A 75 -6.26 -18.27 16.26
C TYR A 75 -6.90 -18.27 14.87
N GLU A 76 -8.08 -17.67 14.73
CA GLU A 76 -8.75 -17.47 13.45
C GLU A 76 -9.39 -16.09 13.38
N ILE A 77 -8.94 -15.28 12.42
CA ILE A 77 -9.50 -13.95 12.14
C ILE A 77 -10.20 -14.01 10.79
N ASP A 78 -11.53 -13.83 10.81
CA ASP A 78 -12.38 -13.85 9.62
C ASP A 78 -12.93 -12.46 9.31
N VAL A 79 -12.55 -11.92 8.15
CA VAL A 79 -12.93 -10.59 7.71
C VAL A 79 -13.71 -10.68 6.40
N PRO A 80 -15.04 -10.47 6.41
CA PRO A 80 -15.82 -10.35 5.18
C PRO A 80 -15.44 -9.04 4.47
N LEU A 81 -15.11 -9.15 3.19
CA LEU A 81 -14.62 -8.02 2.40
C LEU A 81 -15.75 -7.41 1.58
N LYS A 82 -15.81 -6.08 1.55
CA LYS A 82 -16.71 -5.31 0.70
C LYS A 82 -16.09 -3.98 0.30
N PHE A 83 -15.96 -3.75 -1.00
CA PHE A 83 -15.43 -2.51 -1.56
C PHE A 83 -16.28 -2.05 -2.74
N THR A 84 -16.23 -0.74 -3.02
CA THR A 84 -16.74 -0.18 -4.27
C THR A 84 -15.56 0.40 -5.03
N ALA A 85 -15.28 -0.12 -6.22
CA ALA A 85 -14.18 0.36 -7.05
C ALA A 85 -14.41 1.84 -7.42
N SER A 86 -13.43 2.69 -7.13
CA SER A 86 -13.47 4.11 -7.50
C SER A 86 -13.05 4.35 -8.95
N VAL A 87 -12.29 3.42 -9.53
CA VAL A 87 -11.74 3.50 -10.88
C VAL A 87 -11.96 2.20 -11.64
N CYS A 88 -12.02 2.28 -12.97
CA CYS A 88 -11.95 1.09 -13.82
C CYS A 88 -10.51 0.56 -13.84
N GLY A 89 -10.32 -0.76 -13.82
CA GLY A 89 -8.98 -1.33 -13.90
C GLY A 89 -8.92 -2.82 -13.58
N ARG A 90 -7.68 -3.32 -13.47
CA ARG A 90 -7.35 -4.69 -13.07
C ARG A 90 -6.93 -4.72 -11.61
N VAL A 91 -7.76 -5.29 -10.75
CA VAL A 91 -7.42 -5.55 -9.35
C VAL A 91 -6.43 -6.71 -9.32
N HIS A 92 -5.19 -6.39 -8.95
CA HIS A 92 -4.09 -7.34 -8.86
C HIS A 92 -4.00 -8.01 -7.50
N GLY A 93 -4.64 -7.45 -6.47
CA GLY A 93 -4.54 -8.00 -5.13
C GLY A 93 -5.21 -7.16 -4.06
N LEU A 94 -4.95 -7.55 -2.80
CA LEU A 94 -5.37 -6.85 -1.60
C LEU A 94 -4.15 -6.36 -0.82
N ALA A 95 -4.14 -5.09 -0.44
CA ALA A 95 -3.11 -4.48 0.39
C ALA A 95 -3.59 -4.33 1.85
N PHE A 96 -2.67 -4.51 2.79
CA PHE A 96 -2.88 -4.44 4.23
C PHE A 96 -1.84 -3.54 4.87
N TRP A 97 -2.30 -2.86 5.91
CA TRP A 97 -1.54 -2.07 6.85
C TRP A 97 -2.37 -2.02 8.13
N PHE A 98 -1.80 -1.51 9.20
CA PHE A 98 -2.48 -1.37 10.47
C PHE A 98 -2.24 0.01 11.08
N ASP A 99 -3.23 0.42 11.87
CA ASP A 99 -3.16 1.60 12.72
C ASP A 99 -3.41 1.13 14.16
N VAL A 100 -2.73 1.76 15.12
CA VAL A 100 -2.92 1.51 16.54
C VAL A 100 -3.33 2.79 17.23
N LEU A 101 -4.46 2.75 17.93
CA LEU A 101 -4.89 3.79 18.84
C LEU A 101 -4.38 3.48 20.25
N PHE A 102 -3.59 4.40 20.79
CA PHE A 102 -3.29 4.46 22.22
C PHE A 102 -4.34 5.35 22.88
N ASP A 103 -5.39 4.73 23.42
CA ASP A 103 -6.56 5.40 23.98
C ASP A 103 -6.33 5.87 25.43
N GLY A 104 -5.42 6.84 25.58
CA GLY A 104 -5.08 7.42 26.88
C GLY A 104 -6.15 8.39 27.39
N SER A 105 -6.39 8.41 28.71
CA SER A 105 -7.40 9.25 29.37
C SER A 105 -7.17 10.76 29.25
N THR A 106 -5.93 11.20 28.94
CA THR A 106 -5.59 12.63 28.77
C THR A 106 -5.49 13.02 27.30
N VAL A 107 -4.80 12.20 26.49
CA VAL A 107 -4.60 12.43 25.06
C VAL A 107 -4.56 11.09 24.34
N GLN A 108 -5.32 10.99 23.25
CA GLN A 108 -5.27 9.88 22.32
C GLN A 108 -4.12 10.06 21.32
N ARG A 109 -3.44 8.97 20.99
CA ARG A 109 -2.36 8.96 19.99
C ARG A 109 -2.58 7.85 18.97
N TRP A 110 -2.36 8.18 17.70
CA TRP A 110 -2.40 7.22 16.61
C TRP A 110 -0.99 6.92 16.12
N PHE A 111 -0.73 5.64 15.92
CA PHE A 111 0.38 5.14 15.12
C PHE A 111 -0.19 4.52 13.85
N THR A 112 0.34 4.90 12.68
CA THR A 112 -0.16 4.40 11.39
C THR A 112 0.98 3.87 10.54
N THR A 113 0.69 2.79 9.82
CA THR A 113 1.56 2.22 8.76
C THR A 113 0.93 2.36 7.38
N ALA A 114 -0.09 3.21 7.24
CA ALA A 114 -0.82 3.37 6.00
C ALA A 114 0.07 3.84 4.84
N PRO A 115 -0.22 3.39 3.59
CA PRO A 115 0.46 3.94 2.43
C PRO A 115 0.18 5.44 2.31
N GLY A 116 1.22 6.23 2.04
CA GLY A 116 1.16 7.69 2.02
C GLY A 116 1.54 8.37 3.35
N ALA A 117 1.57 7.64 4.46
CA ALA A 117 2.22 8.11 5.69
C ALA A 117 3.76 7.90 5.61
N PRO A 118 4.56 8.55 6.48
CA PRO A 118 5.99 8.27 6.56
C PRO A 118 6.27 6.78 6.73
N THR A 119 7.12 6.23 5.86
CA THR A 119 7.43 4.79 5.84
C THR A 119 8.03 4.32 7.17
N THR A 120 7.51 3.20 7.67
CA THR A 120 8.02 2.51 8.86
C THR A 120 8.72 1.21 8.46
N HIS A 121 9.42 0.56 9.39
CA HIS A 121 10.07 -0.73 9.14
C HIS A 121 9.08 -1.88 8.89
N TRP A 122 7.79 -1.71 9.21
CA TRP A 122 6.74 -2.67 8.89
C TRP A 122 6.34 -2.66 7.42
N TYR A 123 6.59 -1.54 6.71
CA TYR A 123 6.08 -1.32 5.36
C TYR A 123 4.56 -1.62 5.27
N GLN A 124 4.09 -2.08 4.11
CA GLN A 124 2.77 -2.65 3.92
C GLN A 124 2.88 -4.07 3.38
N ILE A 125 1.80 -4.85 3.50
CA ILE A 125 1.71 -6.20 2.94
C ILE A 125 0.77 -6.18 1.74
N ARG A 126 1.16 -6.82 0.64
CA ARG A 126 0.33 -6.97 -0.56
C ARG A 126 0.21 -8.44 -0.94
N CYS A 127 -1.01 -8.95 -0.94
CA CYS A 127 -1.33 -10.30 -1.42
C CYS A 127 -1.78 -10.21 -2.87
N VAL A 128 -0.95 -10.73 -3.78
CA VAL A 128 -1.20 -10.67 -5.24
C VAL A 128 -1.99 -11.89 -5.69
N LEU A 129 -3.08 -11.65 -6.42
CA LEU A 129 -3.91 -12.71 -7.00
C LEU A 129 -3.20 -13.32 -8.21
N SER A 130 -3.21 -14.66 -8.33
CA SER A 130 -2.73 -15.35 -9.53
C SER A 130 -3.59 -15.08 -10.76
N GLN A 131 -4.86 -14.71 -10.56
CA GLN A 131 -5.79 -14.26 -11.59
C GLN A 131 -6.36 -12.90 -11.19
N PRO A 132 -5.89 -11.79 -11.82
CA PRO A 132 -6.42 -10.45 -11.56
C PRO A 132 -7.90 -10.32 -11.95
N ILE A 133 -8.62 -9.44 -11.27
CA ILE A 133 -10.06 -9.22 -11.47
C ILE A 133 -10.29 -7.88 -12.18
N HIS A 134 -11.03 -7.87 -13.27
CA HIS A 134 -11.40 -6.63 -13.96
C HIS A 134 -12.61 -5.99 -13.28
N VAL A 135 -12.52 -4.68 -13.02
CA VAL A 135 -13.61 -3.90 -12.43
C VAL A 135 -13.88 -2.61 -13.18
N MET A 136 -15.13 -2.17 -13.14
CA MET A 136 -15.60 -0.86 -13.55
C MET A 136 -15.70 0.08 -12.35
N ALA A 137 -15.60 1.38 -12.57
CA ALA A 137 -15.91 2.36 -11.54
C ALA A 137 -17.36 2.19 -11.05
N GLY A 138 -17.54 2.23 -9.74
CA GLY A 138 -18.80 1.95 -9.05
C GLY A 138 -19.14 0.47 -8.89
N GLN A 139 -18.34 -0.46 -9.43
CA GLN A 139 -18.59 -1.90 -9.29
C GLN A 139 -18.24 -2.39 -7.88
N GLU A 140 -19.11 -3.23 -7.32
CA GLU A 140 -18.89 -3.84 -6.02
C GLU A 140 -17.95 -5.04 -6.12
N LEU A 141 -16.94 -5.03 -5.26
CA LEU A 141 -16.08 -6.16 -4.94
C LEU A 141 -16.48 -6.72 -3.58
N THR A 142 -16.56 -8.04 -3.48
CA THR A 142 -16.81 -8.76 -2.23
C THR A 142 -15.78 -9.85 -2.03
N GLY A 143 -15.72 -10.44 -0.84
CA GLY A 143 -14.75 -11.49 -0.58
C GLY A 143 -14.66 -11.90 0.87
N ARG A 144 -13.60 -12.62 1.19
CA ARG A 144 -13.27 -13.06 2.54
C ARG A 144 -11.76 -13.08 2.69
N LEU A 145 -11.27 -12.49 3.78
CA LEU A 145 -9.90 -12.63 4.25
C LEU A 145 -9.95 -13.45 5.53
N HIS A 146 -9.42 -14.66 5.49
CA HIS A 146 -9.42 -15.57 6.63
C HIS A 146 -7.97 -15.91 6.99
N LEU A 147 -7.53 -15.40 8.15
CA LEU A 147 -6.22 -15.68 8.70
C LEU A 147 -6.34 -16.82 9.70
N VAL A 148 -5.50 -17.85 9.55
CA VAL A 148 -5.45 -19.02 10.44
C VAL A 148 -4.06 -19.12 11.03
N ALA A 149 -3.96 -19.00 12.35
CA ALA A 149 -2.70 -19.12 13.06
C ALA A 149 -2.13 -20.54 12.93
N HIS A 150 -0.80 -20.66 12.89
CA HIS A 150 -0.13 -21.95 12.90
C HIS A 150 1.12 -21.91 13.79
N SER A 151 1.66 -23.10 14.07
CA SER A 151 2.74 -23.32 15.05
C SER A 151 4.05 -22.60 14.76
N ALA A 152 4.24 -22.06 13.55
CA ALA A 152 5.42 -21.28 13.19
C ALA A 152 5.32 -19.79 13.60
N GLN A 153 4.45 -19.47 14.56
CA GLN A 153 4.21 -18.11 15.09
C GLN A 153 3.81 -17.12 13.98
N SER A 154 2.94 -17.57 13.08
CA SER A 154 2.49 -16.81 11.92
C SER A 154 1.07 -17.24 11.51
N TYR A 155 0.58 -16.69 10.41
CA TYR A 155 -0.74 -17.00 9.86
C TYR A 155 -0.66 -17.45 8.40
N THR A 156 -1.48 -18.44 8.09
CA THR A 156 -1.92 -18.71 6.72
C THR A 156 -3.02 -17.72 6.37
N ILE A 157 -2.88 -17.00 5.26
CA ILE A 157 -3.94 -16.14 4.72
C ILE A 157 -4.67 -16.91 3.62
N ASN A 158 -5.98 -17.05 3.77
CA ASN A 158 -6.88 -17.48 2.70
C ASN A 158 -7.67 -16.25 2.22
N LEU A 159 -7.39 -15.80 1.01
CA LEU A 159 -8.02 -14.64 0.41
C LEU A 159 -8.91 -15.08 -0.75
N THR A 160 -10.17 -14.65 -0.71
CA THR A 160 -11.07 -14.69 -1.86
C THR A 160 -11.54 -13.27 -2.17
N LEU A 161 -11.44 -12.87 -3.42
CA LEU A 161 -12.03 -11.64 -3.94
C LEU A 161 -12.94 -11.98 -5.12
N SER A 162 -14.04 -11.24 -5.27
CA SER A 162 -15.04 -11.46 -6.29
C SER A 162 -15.65 -10.14 -6.75
N ALA A 163 -15.70 -9.91 -8.06
CA ALA A 163 -16.43 -8.79 -8.63
C ALA A 163 -17.88 -9.21 -8.88
N LYS A 164 -18.83 -8.42 -8.38
CA LYS A 164 -20.25 -8.64 -8.67
C LYS A 164 -20.59 -8.33 -10.12
N MET A 165 -21.67 -8.89 -10.63
CA MET A 165 -22.21 -8.47 -11.92
C MET A 165 -22.49 -6.97 -11.92
N TRP A 166 -22.26 -6.31 -13.05
CA TRP A 166 -22.33 -4.85 -13.18
C TRP A 166 -23.05 -4.46 -14.47
N GLY A 167 -23.78 -3.34 -14.43
CA GLY A 167 -24.48 -2.76 -15.57
C GLY A 167 -26.01 -2.96 -15.54
N PRO A 168 -26.74 -2.29 -16.47
CA PRO A 168 -28.19 -2.39 -16.56
C PRO A 168 -28.65 -3.83 -16.82
N GLY A 169 -29.63 -4.31 -16.04
CA GLY A 169 -30.15 -5.68 -16.16
C GLY A 169 -29.30 -6.76 -15.50
N ALA A 170 -28.17 -6.42 -14.87
CA ALA A 170 -27.38 -7.35 -14.09
C ALA A 170 -28.12 -7.77 -12.81
N ASN A 171 -28.08 -9.07 -12.49
CA ASN A 171 -28.51 -9.54 -11.19
C ASN A 171 -27.53 -9.02 -10.13
N GLN A 172 -27.94 -8.04 -9.32
CA GLN A 172 -27.08 -7.35 -8.34
C GLN A 172 -26.51 -8.28 -7.24
N GLY A 173 -26.97 -9.54 -7.15
CA GLY A 173 -26.38 -10.58 -6.29
C GLY A 173 -25.40 -11.51 -7.00
N GLY A 174 -25.31 -11.50 -8.34
CA GLY A 174 -24.48 -12.40 -9.11
C GLY A 174 -22.99 -12.07 -9.02
N ILE A 175 -22.14 -13.09 -9.17
CA ILE A 175 -20.68 -12.95 -9.24
C ILE A 175 -20.23 -13.09 -10.69
N LEU A 176 -19.41 -12.15 -11.16
CA LEU A 176 -18.88 -12.14 -12.53
C LEU A 176 -17.49 -12.80 -12.61
N GLN A 177 -16.63 -12.52 -11.64
CA GLN A 177 -15.25 -13.01 -11.56
C GLN A 177 -14.94 -13.33 -10.10
N THR A 178 -14.21 -14.41 -9.86
CA THR A 178 -13.70 -14.78 -8.53
C THR A 178 -12.24 -15.17 -8.66
N SER A 179 -11.42 -14.75 -7.71
CA SER A 179 -10.04 -15.19 -7.56
C SER A 179 -9.79 -15.53 -6.10
N SER A 180 -9.13 -16.67 -5.86
CA SER A 180 -8.79 -17.13 -4.52
C SER A 180 -7.33 -17.55 -4.47
N CYS A 181 -6.63 -17.16 -3.40
CA CYS A 181 -5.23 -17.47 -3.20
C CYS A 181 -4.97 -17.79 -1.73
N LYS A 182 -4.00 -18.66 -1.50
CA LYS A 182 -3.48 -19.01 -0.17
C LYS A 182 -2.06 -18.49 -0.07
N PHE A 183 -1.79 -17.76 1.01
CA PHE A 183 -0.48 -17.21 1.31
C PHE A 183 0.00 -17.67 2.68
N ASP A 184 1.32 -17.70 2.86
CA ASP A 184 1.95 -17.93 4.17
C ASP A 184 2.68 -16.66 4.60
N LEU A 185 2.24 -16.03 5.70
CA LEU A 185 2.91 -14.84 6.24
C LEU A 185 4.31 -15.15 6.79
N LYS A 186 4.66 -16.43 6.97
CA LYS A 186 6.01 -16.82 7.39
C LYS A 186 7.03 -16.72 6.26
N GLU A 187 6.59 -16.76 5.00
CA GLU A 187 7.45 -16.75 3.80
C GLU A 187 7.19 -15.52 2.91
N PRO A 188 7.37 -14.29 3.42
CA PRO A 188 7.14 -13.08 2.63
C PRO A 188 8.25 -12.84 1.61
N TYR A 189 7.87 -12.23 0.49
CA TYR A 189 8.81 -11.64 -0.45
C TYR A 189 9.05 -10.17 -0.07
N TYR A 190 10.20 -9.89 0.55
CA TYR A 190 10.64 -8.52 0.81
C TYR A 190 11.10 -7.87 -0.50
N ARG A 191 10.28 -6.97 -1.03
CA ARG A 191 10.57 -6.27 -2.27
C ARG A 191 11.24 -4.96 -1.94
N MET A 192 12.57 -4.94 -2.06
CA MET A 192 13.32 -3.68 -2.04
C MET A 192 12.95 -2.88 -3.28
N SER A 193 12.05 -1.90 -3.13
CA SER A 193 12.04 -0.80 -4.07
C SER A 193 13.43 -0.16 -3.99
N GLN A 194 14.11 -0.03 -5.13
CA GLN A 194 15.24 0.91 -5.20
C GLN A 194 14.75 2.22 -4.58
N PRO A 195 15.54 2.89 -3.72
CA PRO A 195 15.10 4.11 -3.08
C PRO A 195 14.59 5.04 -4.18
N GLN A 196 13.28 5.28 -4.20
CA GLN A 196 12.71 6.34 -5.00
C GLN A 196 13.34 7.59 -4.42
N VAL A 197 14.28 8.17 -5.16
CA VAL A 197 14.77 9.51 -4.89
C VAL A 197 13.55 10.40 -5.12
N TYR A 198 12.76 10.60 -4.07
CA TYR A 198 11.81 11.70 -4.07
C TYR A 198 12.66 12.93 -4.36
N PRO A 199 12.41 13.69 -5.43
CA PRO A 199 12.91 15.04 -5.47
C PRO A 199 12.29 15.66 -4.23
N VAL A 200 13.11 15.93 -3.21
CA VAL A 200 12.80 16.99 -2.27
C VAL A 200 12.49 18.15 -3.21
N ALA A 201 11.22 18.56 -3.25
CA ALA A 201 10.90 19.85 -3.80
C ALA A 201 11.81 20.78 -3.00
N GLN A 202 12.89 21.24 -3.65
CA GLN A 202 13.60 22.40 -3.15
C GLN A 202 12.50 23.44 -3.11
N GLU A 203 11.97 23.71 -1.92
CA GLU A 203 11.46 25.02 -1.62
C GLU A 203 12.61 25.94 -2.00
N THR A 204 12.51 26.52 -3.19
CA THR A 204 13.30 27.67 -3.58
C THR A 204 13.20 28.60 -2.37
N PRO A 205 14.31 29.05 -1.77
CA PRO A 205 14.21 30.10 -0.78
C PRO A 205 13.46 31.22 -1.48
N ALA A 206 12.29 31.60 -0.94
CA ALA A 206 11.61 32.78 -1.39
C ALA A 206 12.64 33.91 -1.33
N GLN A 207 13.05 34.41 -2.51
CA GLN A 207 13.83 35.62 -2.57
C GLN A 207 13.04 36.69 -1.83
N PRO A 208 13.65 37.45 -0.90
CA PRO A 208 12.99 38.64 -0.41
C PRO A 208 12.72 39.53 -1.62
N GLN A 209 11.44 39.84 -1.86
CA GLN A 209 11.05 40.82 -2.86
C GLN A 209 11.64 42.16 -2.42
N ASP A 210 12.54 42.69 -3.26
CA ASP A 210 13.08 44.04 -3.13
C ASP A 210 11.92 45.04 -3.07
N ILE A 211 11.72 45.65 -1.90
CA ILE A 211 11.03 46.94 -1.82
C ILE A 211 12.06 47.96 -2.29
N GLN A 212 11.88 48.49 -3.50
CA GLN A 212 12.65 49.64 -3.98
C GLN A 212 12.37 50.84 -3.07
N ILE A 213 13.31 51.13 -2.17
CA ILE A 213 13.39 52.42 -1.49
C ILE A 213 14.18 53.34 -2.41
N GLN A 214 13.57 54.46 -2.80
CA GLN A 214 14.18 55.51 -3.61
C GLN A 214 15.43 56.07 -2.93
N SER A 215 16.45 56.33 -3.74
CA SER A 215 17.80 56.75 -3.36
C SER A 215 17.94 58.17 -2.79
N ASP A 216 16.83 58.83 -2.42
CA ASP A 216 16.87 60.21 -1.90
C ASP A 216 16.90 60.29 -0.36
N ASP A 217 16.61 59.19 0.35
CA ASP A 217 16.57 59.16 1.83
C ASP A 217 17.91 58.82 2.51
N LEU A 218 18.96 58.49 1.73
CA LEU A 218 20.27 58.12 2.28
C LEU A 218 21.20 59.32 2.53
N GLU A 219 21.03 60.43 1.80
CA GLU A 219 21.85 61.63 2.03
C GLU A 219 21.38 62.42 3.28
N GLU A 220 20.11 62.31 3.67
CA GLU A 220 19.57 63.03 4.84
C GLU A 220 19.97 62.37 6.18
N ILE A 221 20.23 61.04 6.17
CA ILE A 221 20.63 60.28 7.37
C ILE A 221 22.13 60.43 7.68
N GLU A 222 22.99 60.55 6.66
CA GLU A 222 24.45 60.77 6.88
C GLU A 222 24.76 62.17 7.43
N LEU A 223 23.99 63.20 7.04
CA LEU A 223 24.15 64.57 7.56
C LEU A 223 23.68 64.72 9.02
N LEU A 224 22.72 63.91 9.46
CA LEU A 224 22.23 63.92 10.85
C LEU A 224 23.15 63.15 11.81
N GLN A 225 23.89 62.14 11.34
CA GLN A 225 24.84 61.39 12.18
C GLN A 225 26.18 62.11 12.40
N GLN A 226 26.64 62.96 11.47
CA GLN A 226 27.87 63.73 11.68
C GLN A 226 27.72 64.87 12.70
N ASN A 227 26.52 65.46 12.85
CA ASN A 227 26.29 66.52 13.83
C ASN A 227 26.13 66.03 15.28
N ALA A 228 25.89 64.73 15.50
CA ALA A 228 25.74 64.16 16.83
C ALA A 228 27.07 63.78 17.52
N ASN A 229 28.17 63.70 16.77
CA ASN A 229 29.50 63.31 17.29
C ASN A 229 30.46 64.48 17.55
N ALA A 230 30.00 65.74 17.45
CA ALA A 230 30.84 66.93 17.68
C ALA A 230 30.59 67.66 19.02
N GLN A 231 29.79 67.08 19.93
CA GLN A 231 29.63 67.59 21.30
C GLN A 231 29.71 66.46 22.33
N LEU A 232 30.94 66.02 22.61
CA LEU A 232 31.45 65.56 23.91
C LEU A 232 32.97 65.59 23.90
#